data_AF-A0AAW9J6T4-F1
#
_entry.id   AF-A0AAW9J6T4-F1
#
_cell.length_a   1.000
_cell.length_b   1.000
_cell.length_c   1.000
_cell.angle_alpha   90.00
_cell.angle_beta   90.00
_cell.angle_gamma   90.00
#
_symmetry.space_group_name_H-M   'P 1'
#
loop_
_entity.id
_entity.type
_entity.pdbx_description
1 polymer ?
#
loop_
_entity_poly.entity_id
_entity_poly.type
_entity_poly.pdbx_seq_one_letter_code
_entity_poly.pdbx_strand_id
1 'polypeptide(L)'
;IAKEKGLVLKEVDRKKLDIMTNGTNHQGVVALVTPFKYCQIADILNLAKEKKEDPFVVILDEIEDPHNLGSIIRTAELCGVHGIIIPKRRNVGITSTVYKCSVGAIEHMKITKVTNINSAIDELKEAGLWIYGADID
;
A
#
# COMPACT_ATOMS: atom_id res chain seq x y z
N ILE A 1 -20.62 -7.13 13.64
CA ILE A 1 -19.39 -7.46 12.86
C ILE A 1 -18.20 -7.93 13.72
N ALA A 2 -17.48 -7.09 14.47
CA ALA A 2 -16.22 -7.52 15.14
C ALA A 2 -16.43 -8.62 16.20
N LYS A 3 -17.49 -8.48 17.00
CA LYS A 3 -17.93 -9.49 17.98
C LYS A 3 -18.37 -10.80 17.31
N GLU A 4 -19.09 -10.72 16.19
CA GLU A 4 -19.50 -11.89 15.40
C GLU A 4 -18.30 -12.63 14.79
N LYS A 5 -17.25 -11.90 14.41
CA LYS A 5 -15.98 -12.47 13.91
C LYS A 5 -15.08 -13.03 15.02
N GLY A 6 -15.52 -13.03 16.28
CA GLY A 6 -14.77 -13.58 17.41
C GLY A 6 -13.49 -12.81 17.76
N LEU A 7 -13.39 -11.54 17.35
CA LEU A 7 -12.23 -10.71 17.67
C LEU A 7 -12.25 -10.30 19.14
N VAL A 8 -11.07 -10.21 19.76
CA VAL A 8 -10.92 -9.72 21.14
C VAL A 8 -11.25 -8.23 21.18
N LEU A 9 -12.31 -7.89 21.90
CA LEU A 9 -12.73 -6.51 22.13
C LEU A 9 -12.42 -6.12 23.57
N LYS A 10 -11.76 -4.98 23.76
CA LYS A 10 -11.47 -4.41 25.07
C LYS A 10 -11.85 -2.95 25.10
N GLU A 11 -12.83 -2.61 25.93
CA GLU A 11 -13.15 -1.22 26.23
C GLU A 11 -12.09 -0.66 27.18
N VAL A 12 -11.58 0.53 26.86
CA VAL A 12 -10.56 1.24 27.63
C VAL A 12 -10.90 2.72 27.68
N ASP A 13 -10.27 3.45 28.59
CA ASP A 13 -10.42 4.91 28.64
C ASP A 13 -9.72 5.59 27.45
N ARG A 14 -10.10 6.84 27.19
CA ARG A 14 -9.50 7.64 26.12
C ARG A 14 -7.99 7.80 26.29
N LYS A 15 -7.52 8.01 27.52
CA LYS A 15 -6.09 8.17 27.84
C LYS A 15 -5.27 6.97 27.39
N LYS A 16 -5.78 5.75 27.56
CA LYS A 16 -5.09 4.55 27.10
C LYS A 16 -4.96 4.52 25.59
N LEU A 17 -5.99 4.93 24.85
CA LEU A 17 -5.93 5.05 23.39
C LEU A 17 -4.91 6.12 22.96
N ASP A 18 -4.93 7.30 23.59
CA ASP A 18 -3.96 8.38 23.33
C ASP A 18 -2.51 7.89 23.52
N ILE A 19 -2.25 7.12 24.58
CA ILE A 19 -0.93 6.52 24.82
C ILE A 19 -0.58 5.50 23.72
N MET A 20 -1.52 4.64 23.34
CA MET A 20 -1.29 3.61 22.31
C MET A 20 -1.02 4.21 20.93
N THR A 21 -1.53 5.40 20.64
CA THR A 21 -1.40 6.06 19.34
C THR A 21 -0.38 7.20 19.34
N ASN A 22 0.40 7.35 20.43
CA ASN A 22 1.32 8.48 20.64
C ASN A 22 0.66 9.85 20.38
N GLY A 23 -0.59 10.01 20.84
CA GLY A 23 -1.36 11.25 20.68
C GLY A 23 -1.93 11.50 19.28
N THR A 24 -1.79 10.56 18.34
CA THR A 24 -2.43 10.69 17.03
C THR A 24 -3.95 10.47 17.12
N ASN A 25 -4.71 11.12 16.24
CA ASN A 25 -6.17 11.11 16.27
C ASN A 25 -6.74 9.71 15.95
N HIS A 26 -7.07 8.98 17.01
CA HIS A 26 -7.58 7.61 17.02
C HIS A 26 -9.11 7.50 16.86
N GLN A 27 -9.86 8.61 16.87
CA GLN A 27 -11.33 8.63 16.65
C GLN A 27 -12.13 7.64 17.54
N GLY A 28 -11.62 7.33 18.73
CA GLY A 28 -12.24 6.43 19.69
C GLY A 28 -11.98 4.92 19.49
N VAL A 29 -11.23 4.50 18.47
CA VAL A 29 -10.98 3.07 18.19
C VAL A 29 -9.55 2.83 17.75
N VAL A 30 -8.94 1.75 18.23
CA VAL A 30 -7.61 1.28 17.79
C VAL A 30 -7.70 -0.21 17.49
N ALA A 31 -7.09 -0.63 16.39
CA ALA A 31 -6.90 -2.03 16.04
C ALA A 31 -5.41 -2.37 16.03
N LEU A 32 -5.04 -3.42 16.76
CA LEU A 32 -3.70 -4.01 16.67
C LEU A 32 -3.73 -5.06 15.58
N VAL A 33 -2.94 -4.85 14.54
CA VAL A 33 -2.86 -5.73 13.36
C VAL A 33 -1.43 -6.20 13.14
N THR A 34 -1.28 -7.29 12.40
CA THR A 34 0.03 -7.70 11.90
C THR A 34 0.60 -6.67 10.92
N PRO A 35 1.92 -6.59 10.75
CA PRO A 35 2.53 -5.73 9.75
C PRO A 35 1.98 -5.97 8.33
N PHE A 36 1.96 -4.91 7.53
CA PHE A 36 1.60 -5.01 6.11
C PHE A 36 2.52 -6.00 5.39
N LYS A 37 1.95 -6.89 4.60
CA LYS A 37 2.67 -7.90 3.83
C LYS A 37 2.93 -7.38 2.43
N TYR A 38 4.18 -7.03 2.15
CA TYR A 38 4.61 -6.73 0.79
C TYR A 38 4.64 -8.01 -0.05
N CYS A 39 4.28 -7.90 -1.32
CA CYS A 39 4.33 -8.99 -2.29
C CYS A 39 5.58 -8.88 -3.18
N GLN A 40 5.73 -9.82 -4.10
CA GLN A 40 6.72 -9.77 -5.18
C GLN A 40 6.09 -9.21 -6.46
N ILE A 41 6.93 -8.86 -7.44
CA ILE A 41 6.47 -8.40 -8.77
C ILE A 41 5.69 -9.53 -9.46
N ALA A 42 6.15 -10.78 -9.34
CA ALA A 42 5.45 -11.95 -9.85
C ALA A 42 3.99 -12.06 -9.35
N ASP A 43 3.71 -11.71 -8.09
CA ASP A 43 2.34 -11.73 -7.54
C ASP A 43 1.42 -10.71 -8.23
N ILE A 44 1.97 -9.54 -8.62
CA ILE A 44 1.24 -8.50 -9.35
C ILE A 44 0.91 -8.98 -10.76
N LEU A 45 1.89 -9.56 -11.45
CA LEU A 45 1.71 -10.09 -12.80
C LEU A 45 0.74 -11.28 -12.82
N ASN A 46 0.78 -12.14 -11.80
CA ASN A 46 -0.14 -13.26 -11.66
C ASN A 46 -1.57 -12.77 -11.42
N LEU A 47 -1.76 -11.72 -10.61
CA LEU A 47 -3.09 -11.12 -10.41
C LEU A 47 -3.72 -10.65 -11.72
N ALA A 48 -2.95 -9.98 -12.59
CA ALA A 48 -3.43 -9.57 -13.91
C ALA A 48 -3.84 -10.77 -14.78
N LYS A 49 -3.01 -11.82 -14.81
CA LYS A 49 -3.32 -13.07 -15.52
C LYS A 49 -4.58 -13.76 -15.00
N GLU A 50 -4.75 -13.85 -13.68
CA GLU A 50 -5.93 -14.44 -13.04
C GLU A 50 -7.21 -13.67 -13.42
N LYS A 51 -7.12 -12.34 -13.49
CA LYS A 51 -8.20 -11.47 -13.95
C LYS A 51 -8.41 -11.48 -15.46
N LYS A 52 -7.49 -12.06 -16.24
CA LYS A 52 -7.44 -12.01 -17.71
C LYS A 52 -7.37 -10.57 -18.23
N GLU A 53 -6.59 -9.73 -17.54
CA GLU A 53 -6.35 -8.33 -17.86
C GLU A 53 -4.87 -8.14 -18.25
N ASP A 54 -4.59 -7.10 -19.04
CA ASP A 54 -3.21 -6.70 -19.29
C ASP A 54 -2.61 -6.09 -18.00
N PRO A 55 -1.36 -6.44 -17.63
CA PRO A 55 -0.76 -5.93 -16.41
C PRO A 55 -0.66 -4.40 -16.40
N PHE A 56 -1.27 -3.79 -15.39
CA PHE A 56 -1.18 -2.35 -15.14
C PHE A 56 -0.50 -2.09 -13.81
N VAL A 57 0.71 -1.52 -13.85
CA VAL A 57 1.60 -1.36 -12.69
C VAL A 57 2.02 0.10 -12.58
N VAL A 58 2.08 0.61 -11.34
CA VAL A 58 2.59 1.95 -11.04
C VAL A 58 3.89 1.85 -10.26
N ILE A 59 4.94 2.52 -10.72
CA ILE A 59 6.21 2.65 -10.00
C ILE A 59 6.25 4.04 -9.39
N LEU A 60 6.49 4.12 -8.09
CA LEU A 60 6.63 5.38 -7.38
C LEU A 60 8.07 5.48 -6.87
N ASP A 61 8.80 6.46 -7.39
CA ASP A 61 10.15 6.77 -6.92
C ASP A 61 10.11 7.98 -5.98
N GLU A 62 10.83 7.85 -4.87
CA GLU A 62 11.04 8.92 -3.89
C GLU A 62 9.79 9.60 -3.29
N ILE A 63 8.70 8.85 -3.05
CA ILE A 63 7.52 9.37 -2.33
C ILE A 63 7.75 9.30 -0.82
N GLU A 64 8.07 10.42 -0.18
CA GLU A 64 8.34 10.49 1.26
C GLU A 64 7.13 10.89 2.12
N ASP A 65 6.13 11.56 1.54
CA ASP A 65 4.92 11.95 2.28
C ASP A 65 3.89 10.81 2.33
N PRO A 66 3.50 10.32 3.53
CA PRO A 66 2.47 9.29 3.67
C PRO A 66 1.08 9.72 3.13
N HIS A 67 0.77 11.02 3.11
CA HIS A 67 -0.49 11.52 2.54
C HIS A 67 -0.52 11.36 1.02
N ASN A 68 0.59 11.67 0.35
CA ASN A 68 0.74 11.47 -1.08
C ASN A 68 0.68 9.99 -1.44
N LEU A 69 1.43 9.13 -0.74
CA LEU A 69 1.37 7.69 -0.99
C LEU A 69 -0.05 7.14 -0.80
N GLY A 70 -0.74 7.51 0.29
CA GLY A 70 -2.10 7.09 0.55
C GLY A 70 -3.10 7.53 -0.54
N SER A 71 -2.97 8.77 -1.03
CA SER A 71 -3.82 9.31 -2.10
C SER A 71 -3.59 8.61 -3.44
N ILE A 72 -2.32 8.30 -3.75
CA ILE A 72 -1.95 7.55 -4.95
C ILE A 72 -2.50 6.13 -4.87
N ILE A 73 -2.34 5.42 -3.75
CA ILE A 73 -2.88 4.06 -3.57
C ILE A 73 -4.39 4.04 -3.80
N ARG A 74 -5.12 5.01 -3.22
CA ARG A 74 -6.57 5.13 -3.39
C ARG A 74 -6.96 5.34 -4.85
N THR A 75 -6.23 6.18 -5.57
CA THR A 75 -6.49 6.44 -6.98
C THR A 75 -6.15 5.23 -7.84
N ALA A 76 -5.01 4.59 -7.58
CA ALA A 76 -4.54 3.41 -8.28
C ALA A 76 -5.53 2.24 -8.17
N GLU A 77 -6.08 2.00 -6.98
CA GLU A 77 -7.08 0.94 -6.76
C GLU A 77 -8.33 1.16 -7.61
N LEU A 78 -8.87 2.39 -7.61
CA LEU A 78 -10.04 2.74 -8.42
C LEU A 78 -9.78 2.73 -9.93
N CYS A 79 -8.54 3.02 -10.35
CA CYS A 79 -8.12 2.97 -11.74
C CYS A 79 -7.80 1.56 -12.26
N GLY A 80 -7.91 0.52 -11.41
CA GLY A 80 -7.64 -0.87 -11.81
C GLY A 80 -6.14 -1.20 -11.89
N VAL A 81 -5.29 -0.47 -11.17
CA VAL A 81 -3.87 -0.83 -11.04
C VAL A 81 -3.76 -2.17 -10.31
N HIS A 82 -2.97 -3.08 -10.87
CA HIS A 82 -2.76 -4.42 -10.32
C HIS A 82 -1.74 -4.41 -9.19
N GLY A 83 -0.78 -3.48 -9.21
CA GLY A 83 0.15 -3.30 -8.11
C GLY A 83 1.02 -2.08 -8.21
N ILE A 84 1.59 -1.71 -7.06
CA ILE A 84 2.46 -0.55 -6.88
C ILE A 84 3.86 -1.03 -6.46
N ILE A 85 4.87 -0.49 -7.11
CA ILE A 85 6.28 -0.72 -6.81
C ILE A 85 6.84 0.52 -6.11
N ILE A 86 7.46 0.34 -4.94
CA ILE A 86 8.15 1.40 -4.21
C ILE A 86 9.60 0.98 -3.87
N PRO A 87 10.57 1.91 -3.80
CA PRO A 87 11.92 1.57 -3.39
C PRO A 87 12.00 1.33 -1.87
N LYS A 88 12.99 0.55 -1.45
CA LYS A 88 13.25 0.27 -0.01
C LYS A 88 13.81 1.47 0.75
N ARG A 89 14.44 2.43 0.05
CA ARG A 89 15.09 3.62 0.62
C ARG A 89 14.49 4.87 -0.02
N ARG A 90 14.58 6.01 0.69
CA ARG A 90 14.05 7.31 0.25
C ARG A 90 12.56 7.28 -0.11
N ASN A 91 11.79 6.42 0.55
CA ASN A 91 10.35 6.31 0.33
C ASN A 91 9.64 5.93 1.63
N VAL A 92 8.43 6.45 1.81
CA VAL A 92 7.59 6.10 2.94
C VAL A 92 7.10 4.66 2.82
N GLY A 93 7.10 3.93 3.93
CA GLY A 93 6.49 2.60 3.99
C GLY A 93 4.99 2.68 4.21
N ILE A 94 4.34 1.52 4.28
CA ILE A 94 2.95 1.44 4.71
C ILE A 94 2.88 1.68 6.23
N THR A 95 2.49 2.90 6.62
CA THR A 95 2.33 3.35 8.01
C THR A 95 0.85 3.54 8.36
N SER A 96 0.53 3.78 9.63
CA SER A 96 -0.83 4.09 10.07
C SER A 96 -1.43 5.31 9.35
N THR A 97 -0.60 6.31 9.04
CA THR A 97 -1.03 7.48 8.25
C THR A 97 -1.39 7.09 6.82
N VAL A 98 -0.59 6.24 6.15
CA VAL A 98 -0.91 5.72 4.81
C VAL A 98 -2.21 4.91 4.84
N TYR A 99 -2.39 4.04 5.84
CA TYR A 99 -3.65 3.31 6.05
C TYR A 99 -4.84 4.26 6.12
N LYS A 100 -4.74 5.31 6.95
CA LYS A 100 -5.80 6.30 7.12
C LYS A 100 -6.09 7.09 5.84
N CYS A 101 -5.05 7.50 5.11
CA CYS A 101 -5.19 8.31 3.90
C CYS A 101 -5.70 7.51 2.69
N SER A 102 -5.38 6.21 2.62
CA SER A 102 -5.82 5.32 1.53
C SER A 102 -7.30 4.93 1.62
N VAL A 103 -7.98 5.19 2.74
CA VAL A 103 -9.41 4.88 2.96
C VAL A 103 -9.73 3.39 2.69
N GLY A 104 -8.81 2.50 3.10
CA GLY A 104 -8.98 1.05 2.96
C GLY A 104 -8.51 0.46 1.62
N ALA A 105 -8.20 1.28 0.61
CA ALA A 105 -7.67 0.80 -0.68
C ALA A 105 -6.38 -0.03 -0.53
N ILE A 106 -5.59 0.26 0.50
CA ILE A 106 -4.36 -0.48 0.85
C ILE A 106 -4.60 -1.99 1.09
N GLU A 107 -5.77 -2.39 1.56
CA GLU A 107 -6.11 -3.81 1.80
C GLU A 107 -6.36 -4.59 0.50
N HIS A 108 -6.60 -3.86 -0.60
CA HIS A 108 -6.95 -4.42 -1.91
C HIS A 108 -5.84 -4.23 -2.95
N MET A 109 -4.82 -3.44 -2.63
CA MET A 109 -3.70 -3.14 -3.52
C MET A 109 -2.47 -4.00 -3.22
N LYS A 110 -1.90 -4.63 -4.24
CA LYS A 110 -0.60 -5.31 -4.14
C LYS A 110 0.52 -4.28 -4.12
N ILE A 111 1.40 -4.33 -3.13
CA ILE A 111 2.54 -3.42 -3.03
C ILE A 111 3.82 -4.21 -2.84
N THR A 112 4.81 -3.96 -3.69
CA THR A 112 6.15 -4.56 -3.62
C THR A 112 7.20 -3.52 -3.27
N LYS A 113 8.26 -3.98 -2.60
CA LYS A 113 9.41 -3.16 -2.21
C LYS A 113 10.67 -3.63 -2.91
N VAL A 114 11.23 -2.79 -3.76
CA VAL A 114 12.41 -3.12 -4.57
C VAL A 114 13.66 -2.40 -4.07
N THR A 115 14.81 -3.04 -4.24
CA THR A 115 16.10 -2.40 -3.89
C THR A 115 16.54 -1.44 -4.98
N ASN A 116 16.27 -1.76 -6.25
CA ASN A 116 16.64 -0.99 -7.42
C ASN A 116 15.46 -0.96 -8.40
N ILE A 117 15.00 0.24 -8.75
CA ILE A 117 13.89 0.44 -9.68
C ILE A 117 14.27 0.01 -11.10
N ASN A 118 15.52 0.24 -11.53
CA ASN A 118 15.96 -0.18 -12.87
C ASN A 118 15.83 -1.69 -13.06
N SER A 119 16.25 -2.47 -12.06
CA SER A 119 16.09 -3.93 -12.10
C SER A 119 14.62 -4.37 -12.12
N ALA A 120 13.74 -3.65 -11.41
CA ALA A 120 12.31 -3.90 -11.46
C ALA A 120 11.70 -3.56 -12.83
N ILE A 121 12.16 -2.46 -13.45
CA ILE A 121 11.77 -2.07 -14.81
C ILE A 121 12.19 -3.13 -15.82
N ASP A 122 13.42 -3.67 -15.69
CA ASP A 122 13.91 -4.73 -16.57
C ASP A 122 13.06 -6.00 -16.44
N GLU A 123 12.73 -6.43 -15.21
CA GLU A 123 11.83 -7.56 -14.95
C GLU A 123 10.43 -7.35 -15.58
N LEU A 124 9.87 -6.14 -15.51
CA LEU A 124 8.59 -5.82 -16.15
C LEU A 124 8.69 -5.84 -17.68
N LYS A 125 9.80 -5.36 -18.26
CA LYS A 125 10.02 -5.41 -19.72
C LYS A 125 10.20 -6.84 -20.22
N GLU A 126 10.90 -7.70 -19.48
CA GLU A 126 11.00 -9.12 -19.78
C GLU A 126 9.63 -9.81 -19.76
N ALA A 127 8.73 -9.36 -18.91
CA ALA A 127 7.33 -9.77 -18.88
C ALA A 127 6.46 -9.14 -20.00
N GLY A 128 7.05 -8.32 -20.88
CA GLY A 128 6.40 -7.73 -22.04
C GLY A 128 5.66 -6.41 -21.78
N LEU A 129 5.84 -5.79 -20.61
CA LEU A 129 5.22 -4.50 -20.32
C LEU A 129 5.97 -3.36 -21.00
N TRP A 130 5.20 -2.39 -21.49
CA TRP A 130 5.73 -1.10 -21.92
C TRP A 130 5.85 -0.15 -20.73
N ILE A 131 6.93 0.64 -20.69
CA ILE A 131 7.23 1.51 -19.55
C ILE A 131 7.22 2.98 -20.00
N TYR A 132 6.44 3.80 -19.30
CA TYR A 132 6.40 5.24 -19.46
C TYR A 132 6.85 5.92 -18.17
N GLY A 133 7.67 6.96 -18.28
CA GLY A 133 8.06 7.83 -17.17
C GLY A 133 7.31 9.16 -17.27
N ALA A 134 6.88 9.68 -16.12
CA ALA A 134 6.41 11.06 -15.99
C ALA A 134 7.45 11.81 -15.17
N ASP A 135 7.93 12.93 -15.69
CA ASP A 135 8.89 13.81 -15.03
C ASP A 135 8.34 15.24 -15.05
N ILE A 136 8.74 16.07 -14.09
CA ILE A 136 8.41 17.49 -14.05
C ILE A 136 9.67 18.25 -14.43
N ASP A 137 9.65 18.87 -15.62
CA ASP A 137 10.70 19.79 -16.08
C ASP A 137 10.90 20.99 -15.15
#